data_AF-A0A4R7SY73-F1
#
_entry.id   AF-A0A4R7SY73-F1
#
_cell.length_a   1.000
_cell.length_b   1.000
_cell.length_c   1.000
_cell.angle_alpha   90.00
_cell.angle_beta   90.00
_cell.angle_gamma   90.00
#
_symmetry.space_group_name_H-M   'P 1'
#
loop_
_entity.id
_entity.type
_entity.pdbx_description
1 polymer ?
#
loop_
_entity_poly.entity_id
_entity_poly.type
_entity_poly.pdbx_seq_one_letter_code
_entity_poly.pdbx_strand_id
1 'polypeptide(L)'
;MFLLGGGGAALAGRYLWDRRAVRRSDAAELAEIRKVADEDVTEFGEELGRLDLVVAGRELDVDTRHDYQRALDSYESAGRRVAHLQTPDAISAVVDALAEGRYALSCVRARVAGQPVPERRSPCFFNPQHGPSVLDIQWTPSSGGTRRVPSCTQCAARVKAGDEPAVRYVKYGAQRVPYWEAGALIEPYSLGYFGISSIARATVMALSMEMRGEGGGRWGNEPEKDNSKSPG
;
A
#
# COMPACT_ATOMS: atom_id res chain seq x y z
N MET A 1 -20.99 5.87 57.43
CA MET A 1 -20.62 4.75 56.54
C MET A 1 -21.10 5.05 55.11
N PHE A 2 -20.36 5.84 54.32
CA PHE A 2 -20.59 5.99 52.87
C PHE A 2 -19.34 6.58 52.20
N LEU A 3 -18.42 5.72 51.71
CA LEU A 3 -17.32 6.10 50.82
C LEU A 3 -16.93 4.90 49.93
N LEU A 4 -17.82 4.44 49.04
CA LEU A 4 -17.49 3.42 48.03
C LEU A 4 -18.23 3.64 46.70
N GLY A 5 -18.26 4.88 46.18
CA GLY A 5 -18.92 5.21 44.89
C GLY A 5 -18.00 5.68 43.76
N GLY A 6 -16.80 6.18 44.06
CA GLY A 6 -15.97 6.91 43.07
C GLY A 6 -15.15 6.04 42.10
N GLY A 7 -14.75 4.82 42.51
CA GLY A 7 -13.83 3.99 41.73
C GLY A 7 -14.42 3.46 40.42
N GLY A 8 -15.70 3.08 40.41
CA GLY A 8 -16.36 2.54 39.22
C GLY A 8 -16.54 3.57 38.10
N ALA A 9 -16.83 4.82 38.45
CA ALA A 9 -16.99 5.91 37.49
C ALA A 9 -15.64 6.32 36.84
N ALA A 10 -14.55 6.33 37.63
CA ALA A 10 -13.22 6.63 37.12
C ALA A 10 -12.70 5.54 36.16
N LEU A 11 -12.91 4.25 36.49
CA LEU A 11 -12.55 3.13 35.62
C LEU A 11 -13.38 3.11 34.33
N ALA A 12 -14.69 3.33 34.42
CA ALA A 12 -15.56 3.44 33.24
C ALA A 12 -15.19 4.64 32.36
N GLY A 13 -14.87 5.79 32.96
CA GLY A 13 -14.41 6.99 32.25
C GLY A 13 -13.11 6.74 31.48
N ARG A 14 -12.13 6.07 32.11
CA ARG A 14 -10.86 5.71 31.46
C ARG A 14 -11.06 4.71 30.32
N TYR A 15 -11.87 3.68 30.53
CA TYR A 15 -12.20 2.72 29.48
C TYR A 15 -12.88 3.36 28.25
N LEU A 16 -13.84 4.26 28.47
CA LEU A 16 -14.51 5.00 27.40
C LEU A 16 -13.54 5.96 26.69
N TRP A 17 -12.63 6.59 27.43
CA TRP A 17 -11.58 7.44 26.87
C TRP A 17 -10.61 6.65 25.99
N ASP A 18 -10.09 5.52 26.50
CA ASP A 18 -9.16 4.65 25.77
C ASP A 18 -9.82 4.10 24.51
N ARG A 19 -11.08 3.63 24.59
CA ARG A 19 -11.85 3.22 23.41
C ARG A 19 -12.05 4.35 22.40
N ARG A 20 -12.28 5.57 22.86
CA ARG A 20 -12.44 6.74 21.98
C ARG A 20 -11.10 7.20 21.40
N ALA A 21 -9.98 6.97 22.09
CA ALA A 21 -8.64 7.21 21.57
C ALA A 21 -8.29 6.21 20.46
N VAL A 22 -8.52 4.91 20.69
CA VAL A 22 -8.34 3.85 19.68
C VAL A 22 -9.19 4.13 18.44
N ARG A 23 -10.50 4.36 18.60
CA ARG A 23 -11.38 4.68 17.45
C ARG A 23 -10.95 5.90 16.65
N ARG A 24 -10.38 6.92 17.29
CA ARG A 24 -9.85 8.10 16.60
C ARG A 24 -8.57 7.76 15.82
N SER A 25 -7.71 6.92 16.39
CA SER A 25 -6.53 6.41 15.71
C SER A 25 -6.90 5.60 14.46
N ASP A 26 -7.82 4.63 14.60
CA ASP A 26 -8.27 3.77 13.50
C ASP A 26 -8.92 4.58 12.37
N ALA A 27 -9.70 5.62 12.72
CA ALA A 27 -10.32 6.49 11.74
C ALA A 27 -9.29 7.36 10.99
N ALA A 28 -8.26 7.85 11.67
CA ALA A 28 -7.18 8.61 11.04
C ALA A 28 -6.34 7.72 10.11
N GLU A 29 -6.02 6.50 10.55
CA GLU A 29 -5.32 5.50 9.74
C GLU A 29 -6.12 5.16 8.48
N LEU A 30 -7.41 4.84 8.63
CA LEU A 30 -8.30 4.55 7.50
C LEU A 30 -8.41 5.72 6.51
N ALA A 31 -8.39 6.96 7.00
CA ALA A 31 -8.42 8.14 6.14
C ALA A 31 -7.15 8.27 5.29
N GLU A 32 -5.97 8.00 5.86
CA GLU A 32 -4.72 7.98 5.09
C GLU A 32 -4.67 6.82 4.08
N ILE A 33 -5.14 5.62 4.46
CA ILE A 33 -5.26 4.48 3.51
C ILE A 33 -6.14 4.87 2.33
N ARG A 34 -7.32 5.41 2.62
CA ARG A 34 -8.29 5.81 1.60
C ARG A 34 -7.69 6.83 0.64
N LYS A 35 -6.94 7.81 1.16
CA LYS A 35 -6.26 8.80 0.33
C LYS A 35 -5.26 8.16 -0.63
N VAL A 36 -4.39 7.28 -0.14
CA VAL A 36 -3.42 6.56 -1.00
C VAL A 36 -4.15 5.71 -2.05
N ALA A 37 -5.27 5.08 -1.68
CA ALA A 37 -6.09 4.29 -2.58
C ALA A 37 -6.77 5.15 -3.67
N ASP A 38 -7.29 6.32 -3.31
CA ASP A 38 -7.87 7.29 -4.25
C ASP A 38 -6.81 7.81 -5.23
N GLU A 39 -5.58 8.08 -4.76
CA GLU A 39 -4.44 8.43 -5.61
C GLU A 39 -4.12 7.30 -6.61
N ASP A 40 -4.16 6.03 -6.18
CA ASP A 40 -3.92 4.88 -7.06
C ASP A 40 -5.02 4.65 -8.09
N VAL A 41 -6.27 4.86 -7.72
CA VAL A 41 -7.41 4.82 -8.65
C VAL A 41 -7.28 5.94 -9.68
N THR A 42 -6.89 7.14 -9.25
CA THR A 42 -6.68 8.29 -10.14
C THR A 42 -5.58 8.01 -11.15
N GLU A 43 -4.40 7.54 -10.70
CA GLU A 43 -3.30 7.17 -11.60
C GLU A 43 -3.74 6.08 -12.60
N PHE A 44 -4.48 5.07 -12.14
CA PHE A 44 -4.97 4.03 -13.05
C PHE A 44 -5.99 4.58 -14.08
N GLY A 45 -6.84 5.53 -13.69
CA GLY A 45 -7.71 6.26 -14.62
C GLY A 45 -6.91 7.04 -15.68
N GLU A 46 -5.81 7.68 -15.30
CA GLU A 46 -4.92 8.38 -16.24
C GLU A 46 -4.21 7.40 -17.20
N GLU A 47 -3.85 6.21 -16.72
CA GLU A 47 -3.31 5.15 -17.57
C GLU A 47 -4.32 4.61 -18.58
N LEU A 48 -5.59 4.47 -18.17
CA LEU A 48 -6.69 4.12 -19.06
C LEU A 48 -6.91 5.22 -20.10
N GLY A 49 -6.85 6.50 -19.71
CA GLY A 49 -6.90 7.61 -20.67
C GLY A 49 -5.76 7.54 -21.70
N ARG A 50 -4.54 7.21 -21.26
CA ARG A 50 -3.41 6.96 -22.18
C ARG A 50 -3.64 5.74 -23.07
N LEU A 51 -4.26 4.67 -22.56
CA LEU A 51 -4.60 3.49 -23.34
C LEU A 51 -5.67 3.82 -24.40
N ASP A 52 -6.66 4.65 -24.06
CA ASP A 52 -7.73 5.06 -24.96
C ASP A 52 -7.16 5.73 -26.23
N LEU A 53 -6.17 6.61 -26.06
CA LEU A 53 -5.44 7.22 -27.19
C LEU A 53 -4.73 6.19 -28.09
N VAL A 54 -4.27 5.08 -27.51
CA VAL A 54 -3.58 4.01 -28.26
C VAL A 54 -4.59 3.18 -29.06
N VAL A 55 -5.77 2.91 -28.51
CA VAL A 55 -6.81 2.10 -29.15
C VAL A 55 -7.76 2.90 -30.04
N ALA A 56 -7.82 4.23 -29.86
CA ALA A 56 -8.72 5.11 -30.60
C ALA A 56 -8.55 4.96 -32.11
N GLY A 57 -9.68 4.80 -32.81
CA GLY A 57 -9.72 4.65 -34.26
C GLY A 57 -9.20 3.30 -34.79
N ARG A 58 -8.88 2.34 -33.91
CA ARG A 58 -8.47 0.98 -34.30
C ARG A 58 -9.63 0.02 -34.23
N GLU A 59 -9.66 -0.93 -35.16
CA GLU A 59 -10.52 -2.10 -35.04
C GLU A 59 -9.86 -3.10 -34.09
N LEU A 60 -10.48 -3.33 -32.93
CA LEU A 60 -10.01 -4.29 -31.94
C LEU A 60 -10.68 -5.65 -32.17
N ASP A 61 -9.88 -6.71 -32.18
CA ASP A 61 -10.38 -8.08 -32.12
C ASP A 61 -11.15 -8.36 -30.82
N VAL A 62 -11.83 -9.50 -30.76
CA VAL A 62 -12.71 -9.88 -29.64
C VAL A 62 -11.95 -9.94 -28.32
N ASP A 63 -10.77 -10.57 -28.31
CA ASP A 63 -9.95 -10.72 -27.11
C ASP A 63 -9.45 -9.37 -26.59
N THR A 64 -8.96 -8.51 -27.49
CA THR A 64 -8.45 -7.18 -27.15
C THR A 64 -9.56 -6.30 -26.61
N ARG A 65 -10.77 -6.38 -27.18
CA ARG A 65 -11.95 -5.66 -26.68
C ARG A 65 -12.35 -6.15 -25.31
N HIS A 66 -12.32 -7.46 -25.07
CA HIS A 66 -12.62 -8.04 -23.77
C HIS A 66 -11.59 -7.62 -22.71
N ASP A 67 -10.30 -7.65 -23.01
CA ASP A 67 -9.24 -7.18 -22.10
C ASP A 67 -9.38 -5.67 -21.84
N TYR A 68 -9.78 -4.87 -22.83
CA TYR A 68 -10.02 -3.44 -22.65
C TYR A 68 -11.21 -3.18 -21.72
N GLN A 69 -12.33 -3.88 -21.93
CA GLN A 69 -13.50 -3.79 -21.05
C GLN A 69 -13.15 -4.21 -19.62
N ARG A 70 -12.37 -5.30 -19.46
CA ARG A 70 -11.91 -5.75 -18.15
C ARG A 70 -11.09 -4.68 -17.42
N ALA A 71 -10.24 -3.94 -18.13
CA ALA A 71 -9.47 -2.86 -17.53
C ALA A 71 -10.39 -1.71 -17.02
N LEU A 72 -11.43 -1.37 -17.78
CA LEU A 72 -12.45 -0.38 -17.38
C LEU A 72 -13.27 -0.87 -16.17
N ASP A 73 -13.73 -2.12 -16.19
CA ASP A 73 -14.49 -2.72 -15.08
C ASP A 73 -13.66 -2.76 -13.79
N SER A 74 -12.36 -3.03 -13.90
CA SER A 74 -11.41 -2.97 -12.79
C SER A 74 -11.28 -1.57 -12.19
N TYR A 75 -11.25 -0.53 -13.03
CA TYR A 75 -11.21 0.86 -12.58
C TYR A 75 -12.49 1.24 -11.81
N GLU A 76 -13.66 0.92 -12.37
CA GLU A 76 -14.93 1.16 -11.70
C GLU A 76 -15.06 0.37 -10.40
N SER A 77 -14.64 -0.90 -10.40
CA SER A 77 -14.60 -1.76 -9.21
C SER A 77 -13.69 -1.17 -8.12
N ALA A 78 -12.49 -0.73 -8.49
CA ALA A 78 -11.55 -0.10 -7.56
C ALA A 78 -12.15 1.18 -6.95
N GLY A 79 -12.69 2.08 -7.78
CA GLY A 79 -13.33 3.32 -7.31
C GLY A 79 -14.50 3.07 -6.34
N ARG A 80 -15.39 2.12 -6.66
CA ARG A 80 -16.48 1.73 -5.75
C ARG A 80 -15.96 1.17 -4.42
N ARG A 81 -14.92 0.34 -4.46
CA ARG A 81 -14.35 -0.26 -3.25
C ARG A 81 -13.68 0.79 -2.36
N VAL A 82 -12.97 1.76 -2.95
CA VAL A 82 -12.42 2.88 -2.18
C VAL A 82 -13.54 3.70 -1.54
N ALA A 83 -14.60 4.03 -2.29
CA ALA A 83 -15.76 4.76 -1.76
C ALA A 83 -16.38 4.05 -0.53
N HIS A 84 -16.48 2.73 -0.56
CA HIS A 84 -17.07 1.92 0.51
C HIS A 84 -16.08 1.39 1.56
N LEU A 85 -14.81 1.81 1.55
CA LEU A 85 -13.78 1.29 2.46
C LEU A 85 -14.08 1.59 3.95
N GLN A 86 -14.41 0.56 4.74
CA GLN A 86 -14.78 0.72 6.17
C GLN A 86 -13.70 0.26 7.15
N THR A 87 -12.75 -0.55 6.70
CA THR A 87 -11.68 -1.11 7.53
C THR A 87 -10.37 -1.10 6.76
N PRO A 88 -9.22 -1.00 7.45
CA PRO A 88 -7.90 -1.12 6.82
C PRO A 88 -7.75 -2.39 5.96
N ASP A 89 -8.16 -3.55 6.48
CA ASP A 89 -8.02 -4.84 5.79
C ASP A 89 -8.75 -4.90 4.43
N ALA A 90 -9.85 -4.16 4.27
CA ALA A 90 -10.64 -4.14 3.05
C ALA A 90 -9.88 -3.53 1.85
N ILE A 91 -8.73 -2.89 2.09
CA ILE A 91 -7.91 -2.29 1.05
C ILE A 91 -7.34 -3.33 0.08
N SER A 92 -7.06 -4.54 0.56
CA SER A 92 -6.59 -5.66 -0.27
C SER A 92 -7.46 -5.87 -1.52
N ALA A 93 -8.77 -5.72 -1.40
CA ALA A 93 -9.68 -5.87 -2.53
C ALA A 93 -9.62 -4.71 -3.55
N VAL A 94 -9.23 -3.51 -3.13
CA VAL A 94 -8.95 -2.39 -4.06
C VAL A 94 -7.67 -2.70 -4.83
N VAL A 95 -6.65 -3.16 -4.11
CA VAL A 95 -5.33 -3.53 -4.65
C VAL A 95 -5.45 -4.62 -5.71
N ASP A 96 -6.22 -5.67 -5.43
CA ASP A 96 -6.48 -6.75 -6.37
C ASP A 96 -7.19 -6.25 -7.64
N ALA A 97 -8.18 -5.36 -7.50
CA ALA A 97 -8.89 -4.79 -8.64
C ALA A 97 -7.96 -3.95 -9.54
N LEU A 98 -7.08 -3.15 -8.93
CA LEU A 98 -6.05 -2.39 -9.64
C LEU A 98 -5.01 -3.31 -10.30
N ALA A 99 -4.59 -4.38 -9.63
CA ALA A 99 -3.69 -5.37 -10.18
C ALA A 99 -4.27 -6.04 -11.44
N GLU A 100 -5.54 -6.47 -11.36
CA GLU A 100 -6.28 -7.03 -12.49
C GLU A 100 -6.35 -6.03 -13.64
N GLY A 101 -6.70 -4.78 -13.34
CA GLY A 101 -6.85 -3.73 -14.34
C GLY A 101 -5.55 -3.45 -15.08
N ARG A 102 -4.43 -3.39 -14.36
CA ARG A 102 -3.09 -3.16 -14.92
C ARG A 102 -2.58 -4.35 -15.73
N TYR A 103 -2.94 -5.57 -15.33
CA TYR A 103 -2.68 -6.76 -16.14
C TYR A 103 -3.48 -6.71 -17.45
N ALA A 104 -4.79 -6.47 -17.39
CA ALA A 104 -5.65 -6.37 -18.57
C ALA A 104 -5.18 -5.25 -19.52
N LEU A 105 -4.84 -4.08 -19.00
CA LEU A 105 -4.24 -2.98 -19.75
C LEU A 105 -2.93 -3.39 -20.44
N SER A 106 -2.08 -4.19 -19.76
CA SER A 106 -0.84 -4.72 -20.36
C SER A 106 -1.12 -5.72 -21.49
N CYS A 107 -2.17 -6.55 -21.36
CA CYS A 107 -2.64 -7.43 -22.43
C CYS A 107 -3.08 -6.64 -23.66
N VAL A 108 -3.89 -5.60 -23.49
CA VAL A 108 -4.34 -4.73 -24.60
C VAL A 108 -3.14 -4.10 -25.31
N ARG A 109 -2.19 -3.52 -24.56
CA ARG A 109 -0.97 -2.93 -25.13
C ARG A 109 -0.16 -3.95 -25.92
N ALA A 110 0.01 -5.16 -25.39
CA ALA A 110 0.75 -6.22 -26.08
C ALA A 110 0.07 -6.60 -27.40
N ARG A 111 -1.25 -6.85 -27.39
CA ARG A 111 -2.01 -7.20 -28.60
C ARG A 111 -1.96 -6.10 -29.66
N VAL A 112 -2.16 -4.84 -29.29
CA VAL A 112 -2.07 -3.70 -30.21
C VAL A 112 -0.67 -3.55 -30.80
N ALA A 113 0.38 -3.89 -30.05
CA ALA A 113 1.76 -3.86 -30.50
C ALA A 113 2.22 -5.13 -31.25
N GLY A 114 1.33 -6.11 -31.46
CA GLY A 114 1.68 -7.40 -32.06
C GLY A 114 2.68 -8.21 -31.22
N GLN A 115 2.72 -7.97 -29.91
CA GLN A 115 3.58 -8.66 -28.96
C GLN A 115 2.83 -9.81 -28.27
N PRO A 116 3.53 -10.83 -27.78
CA PRO A 116 2.94 -11.85 -26.92
C PRO A 116 2.27 -11.22 -25.68
N VAL A 117 1.08 -11.71 -25.34
CA VAL A 117 0.39 -11.31 -24.11
C VAL A 117 1.27 -11.70 -22.90
N PRO A 118 1.45 -10.80 -21.92
CA PRO A 118 2.29 -11.09 -20.76
C PRO A 118 1.71 -12.24 -19.93
N GLU A 119 2.59 -13.02 -19.30
CA GLU A 119 2.17 -13.97 -18.28
C GLU A 119 1.56 -13.24 -17.08
N ARG A 120 0.56 -13.87 -16.46
CA ARG A 120 -0.04 -13.35 -15.24
C ARG A 120 0.91 -13.58 -14.06
N ARG A 121 1.55 -12.50 -13.61
CA ARG A 121 2.50 -12.49 -12.50
C ARG A 121 2.11 -11.44 -11.46
N SER A 122 2.73 -11.51 -10.29
CA SER A 122 2.62 -10.43 -9.29
C SER A 122 3.14 -9.11 -9.89
N PRO A 123 2.66 -7.95 -9.41
CA PRO A 123 3.15 -6.66 -9.86
C PRO A 123 4.62 -6.41 -9.53
N CYS A 124 5.19 -5.37 -10.13
CA CYS A 124 6.55 -4.95 -9.81
C CYS A 124 6.68 -4.62 -8.32
N PHE A 125 7.61 -5.31 -7.66
CA PHE A 125 7.89 -5.12 -6.24
C PHE A 125 8.24 -3.67 -5.88
N PHE A 126 9.00 -2.97 -6.72
CA PHE A 126 9.46 -1.62 -6.43
C PHE A 126 8.35 -0.58 -6.55
N ASN A 127 7.47 -0.75 -7.53
CA ASN A 127 6.29 0.09 -7.72
C ASN A 127 5.20 -0.74 -8.40
N PRO A 128 4.14 -1.14 -7.67
CA PRO A 128 3.03 -1.90 -8.23
C PRO A 128 2.30 -1.18 -9.38
N GLN A 129 2.41 0.15 -9.46
CA GLN A 129 1.87 0.94 -10.58
C GLN A 129 2.63 0.73 -11.91
N HIS A 130 3.74 -0.01 -11.93
CA HIS A 130 4.36 -0.41 -13.19
C HIS A 130 3.65 -1.60 -13.86
N GLY A 131 2.63 -2.18 -13.21
CA GLY A 131 1.92 -3.34 -13.71
C GLY A 131 2.66 -4.66 -13.41
N PRO A 132 2.35 -5.74 -14.16
CA PRO A 132 2.89 -7.07 -13.89
C PRO A 132 4.42 -7.11 -14.01
N SER A 133 5.05 -7.88 -13.12
CA SER A 133 6.45 -8.25 -13.26
C SER A 133 6.67 -9.10 -14.52
N VAL A 134 7.90 -9.12 -15.03
CA VAL A 134 8.28 -9.98 -16.16
C VAL A 134 9.37 -10.99 -15.78
N LEU A 135 10.08 -10.75 -14.66
CA LEU A 135 11.09 -11.66 -14.12
C LEU A 135 11.26 -11.45 -12.61
N ASP A 136 11.88 -12.41 -11.94
CA ASP A 136 12.40 -12.22 -10.59
C ASP A 136 13.89 -11.86 -10.65
N ILE A 137 14.31 -10.90 -9.84
CA ILE A 137 15.71 -10.48 -9.74
C ILE A 137 16.23 -10.65 -8.32
N GLN A 138 17.54 -10.83 -8.18
CA GLN A 138 18.21 -10.62 -6.90
C GLN A 138 18.43 -9.12 -6.69
N TRP A 139 18.05 -8.64 -5.52
CA TRP A 139 18.22 -7.24 -5.13
C TRP A 139 18.69 -7.15 -3.69
N THR A 140 19.66 -6.28 -3.45
CA THR A 140 20.19 -5.98 -2.12
C THR A 140 19.90 -4.51 -1.83
N PRO A 141 18.99 -4.19 -0.90
CA PRO A 141 18.74 -2.81 -0.48
C PRO A 141 19.96 -2.21 0.23
N SER A 142 20.00 -0.88 0.36
CA SER A 142 20.99 -0.18 1.19
C SER A 142 20.92 -0.57 2.67
N SER A 143 19.72 -0.89 3.15
CA SER A 143 19.48 -1.43 4.49
C SER A 143 18.83 -2.82 4.40
N GLY A 144 19.57 -3.86 4.80
CA GLY A 144 19.06 -5.24 4.90
C GLY A 144 19.78 -6.25 4.01
N GLY A 145 19.22 -7.46 3.93
CA GLY A 145 19.81 -8.58 3.19
C GLY A 145 19.37 -8.68 1.72
N THR A 146 20.14 -9.42 0.94
CA THR A 146 19.81 -9.82 -0.43
C THR A 146 18.53 -10.64 -0.46
N ARG A 147 17.64 -10.33 -1.39
CA ARG A 147 16.35 -10.99 -1.56
C ARG A 147 16.00 -11.15 -3.04
N ARG A 148 15.16 -12.14 -3.34
CA ARG A 148 14.54 -12.27 -4.67
C ARG A 148 13.21 -11.54 -4.70
N VAL A 149 13.01 -10.67 -5.69
CA VAL A 149 11.78 -9.89 -5.85
C VAL A 149 11.30 -9.87 -7.30
N PRO A 150 9.98 -9.90 -7.55
CA PRO A 150 9.42 -9.76 -8.89
C PRO A 150 9.59 -8.32 -9.39
N SER A 151 10.05 -8.14 -10.63
CA SER A 151 10.37 -6.82 -11.17
C SER A 151 9.85 -6.65 -12.61
N CYS A 152 9.41 -5.44 -12.94
CA CYS A 152 9.17 -5.06 -14.32
C CYS A 152 10.51 -4.88 -15.06
N THR A 153 10.45 -4.87 -16.40
CA THR A 153 11.64 -4.72 -17.25
C THR A 153 12.49 -3.50 -16.87
N GLN A 154 11.85 -2.36 -16.60
CA GLN A 154 12.55 -1.11 -16.33
C GLN A 154 13.26 -1.11 -14.97
N CYS A 155 12.61 -1.57 -13.90
CA CYS A 155 13.24 -1.67 -12.59
C CYS A 155 14.34 -2.74 -12.57
N ALA A 156 14.15 -3.86 -13.28
CA ALA A 156 15.19 -4.87 -13.42
C ALA A 156 16.43 -4.33 -14.15
N ALA A 157 16.23 -3.51 -15.20
CA ALA A 157 17.32 -2.87 -15.91
C ALA A 157 18.12 -1.90 -15.02
N ARG A 158 17.43 -1.08 -14.20
CA ARG A 158 18.07 -0.17 -13.23
C ARG A 158 18.92 -0.92 -12.21
N VAL A 159 18.34 -1.93 -11.56
CA VAL A 159 19.06 -2.75 -10.58
C VAL A 159 20.27 -3.44 -11.20
N LYS A 160 20.14 -3.96 -12.43
CA LYS A 160 21.26 -4.57 -13.16
C LYS A 160 22.37 -3.56 -13.48
N ALA A 161 22.03 -2.29 -13.71
CA ALA A 161 22.99 -1.22 -13.95
C ALA A 161 23.65 -0.69 -12.66
N GLY A 162 23.20 -1.14 -11.48
CA GLY A 162 23.64 -0.60 -10.19
C GLY A 162 22.90 0.67 -9.77
N ASP A 163 21.87 1.08 -10.51
CA ASP A 163 21.04 2.24 -10.21
C ASP A 163 19.92 1.89 -9.22
N GLU A 164 19.43 2.91 -8.52
CA GLU A 164 18.25 2.78 -7.68
C GLU A 164 17.00 2.48 -8.54
N PRO A 165 16.21 1.45 -8.22
CA PRO A 165 14.95 1.18 -8.90
C PRO A 165 13.97 2.33 -8.66
N ALA A 166 12.99 2.49 -9.54
CA ALA A 166 11.92 3.47 -9.34
C ALA A 166 10.96 2.97 -8.24
N VAL A 167 11.31 3.26 -6.99
CA VAL A 167 10.56 2.89 -5.79
C VAL A 167 9.35 3.80 -5.62
N ARG A 168 8.20 3.21 -5.31
CA ARG A 168 7.01 3.96 -4.88
C ARG A 168 7.19 4.41 -3.44
N TYR A 169 7.12 5.72 -3.23
CA TYR A 169 7.08 6.35 -1.92
C TYR A 169 5.68 6.85 -1.62
N VAL A 170 5.20 6.57 -0.41
CA VAL A 170 3.92 7.07 0.11
C VAL A 170 4.18 8.02 1.27
N LYS A 171 3.27 8.98 1.46
CA LYS A 171 3.32 9.86 2.63
C LYS A 171 2.72 9.12 3.82
N TYR A 172 3.46 9.03 4.92
CA TYR A 172 2.99 8.52 6.20
C TYR A 172 3.26 9.54 7.30
N GLY A 173 2.19 10.18 7.79
CA GLY A 173 2.31 11.34 8.67
C GLY A 173 3.13 12.46 8.01
N ALA A 174 4.27 12.81 8.60
CA ALA A 174 5.18 13.84 8.09
C ALA A 174 6.29 13.29 7.17
N GLN A 175 6.46 11.97 7.08
CA GLN A 175 7.59 11.35 6.37
C GLN A 175 7.15 10.76 5.02
N ARG A 176 8.10 10.63 4.09
CA ARG A 176 7.96 9.82 2.88
C ARG A 176 8.76 8.56 3.08
N VAL A 177 8.10 7.41 2.99
CA VAL A 177 8.72 6.09 3.15
C VAL A 177 8.41 5.24 1.92
N PRO A 178 9.28 4.27 1.57
CA PRO A 178 8.92 3.24 0.61
C PRO A 178 7.58 2.60 0.98
N TYR A 179 6.75 2.27 -0.01
CA TYR A 179 5.39 1.82 0.28
C TYR A 179 5.38 0.60 1.22
N TRP A 180 6.26 -0.40 1.03
CA TRP A 180 6.37 -1.57 1.93
C TRP A 180 6.77 -1.25 3.38
N GLU A 181 7.29 -0.05 3.65
CA GLU A 181 7.69 0.43 4.98
C GLU A 181 6.60 1.24 5.68
N ALA A 182 5.48 1.57 5.01
CA ALA A 182 4.40 2.35 5.62
C ALA A 182 3.54 1.58 6.64
N GLY A 183 4.05 0.46 7.18
CA GLY A 183 3.47 -0.28 8.30
C GLY A 183 2.13 -0.94 8.00
N ALA A 184 1.21 -0.90 8.98
CA ALA A 184 -0.12 -1.51 8.93
C ALA A 184 -0.99 -1.05 7.73
N LEU A 185 -0.71 0.13 7.17
CA LEU A 185 -1.36 0.62 5.95
C LEU A 185 -1.14 -0.31 4.74
N ILE A 186 0.00 -1.01 4.70
CA ILE A 186 0.50 -1.73 3.53
C ILE A 186 0.58 -3.24 3.78
N GLU A 187 0.40 -3.70 5.02
CA GLU A 187 0.32 -5.15 5.30
C GLU A 187 -0.73 -5.84 4.40
N PRO A 188 -1.94 -5.30 4.17
CA PRO A 188 -2.90 -5.89 3.24
C PRO A 188 -2.51 -5.72 1.75
N TYR A 189 -1.82 -4.63 1.37
CA TYR A 189 -1.26 -4.43 0.02
C TYR A 189 -0.19 -5.49 -0.31
N SER A 190 0.70 -5.75 0.64
CA SER A 190 1.79 -6.72 0.53
C SER A 190 1.28 -8.15 0.48
N LEU A 191 0.23 -8.44 1.27
CA LEU A 191 -0.45 -9.74 1.29
C LEU A 191 -1.20 -10.02 -0.02
N GLY A 192 -1.87 -9.02 -0.60
CA GLY A 192 -2.57 -9.14 -1.89
C GLY A 192 -1.62 -9.31 -3.07
N TYR A 193 -0.51 -8.56 -3.11
CA TYR A 193 0.45 -8.62 -4.22
C TYR A 193 1.41 -9.82 -4.19
N PHE A 194 1.83 -10.29 -3.01
CA PHE A 194 2.96 -11.22 -2.89
C PHE A 194 2.64 -12.53 -2.17
N GLY A 195 1.37 -12.78 -1.82
CA GLY A 195 0.90 -14.10 -1.43
C GLY A 195 1.75 -14.76 -0.34
N ILE A 196 1.89 -14.11 0.82
CA ILE A 196 2.50 -14.79 1.96
C ILE A 196 1.51 -15.87 2.44
N SER A 197 1.93 -17.13 2.49
CA SER A 197 1.08 -18.22 2.98
C SER A 197 0.49 -17.87 4.36
N SER A 198 -0.72 -18.35 4.66
CA SER A 198 -1.44 -18.03 5.90
C SER A 198 -0.63 -18.29 7.19
N ILE A 199 0.31 -19.24 7.14
CA ILE A 199 1.24 -19.53 8.24
C ILE A 199 2.27 -18.41 8.41
N ALA A 200 2.87 -17.95 7.32
CA ALA A 200 3.84 -16.87 7.37
C ALA A 200 3.18 -15.50 7.66
N ARG A 201 1.88 -15.34 7.34
CA ARG A 201 1.05 -14.22 7.84
C ARG A 201 0.96 -14.20 9.37
N ALA A 202 0.74 -15.36 10.00
CA ALA A 202 0.73 -15.44 11.47
C ALA A 202 2.10 -15.12 12.07
N THR A 203 3.18 -15.58 11.43
CA THR A 203 4.55 -15.33 11.88
C THR A 203 4.95 -13.85 11.76
N VAL A 204 4.60 -13.17 10.66
CA VAL A 204 4.90 -11.74 10.48
C VAL A 204 4.07 -10.87 11.42
N MET A 205 2.80 -11.19 11.64
CA MET A 205 1.99 -10.50 12.64
C MET A 205 2.52 -10.70 14.05
N ALA A 206 2.91 -11.93 14.42
CA ALA A 206 3.52 -12.21 15.71
C ALA A 206 4.82 -11.43 15.92
N LEU A 207 5.73 -11.43 14.93
CA LEU A 207 6.96 -10.64 14.97
C LEU A 207 6.69 -9.13 15.04
N SER A 208 5.70 -8.63 14.30
CA SER A 208 5.34 -7.21 14.30
C SER A 208 4.75 -6.78 15.63
N MET A 209 3.95 -7.64 16.29
CA MET A 209 3.43 -7.41 17.65
C MET A 209 4.53 -7.46 18.70
N GLU A 210 5.48 -8.38 18.56
CA GLU A 210 6.61 -8.55 19.47
C GLU A 210 7.62 -7.39 19.35
N MET A 211 7.85 -6.89 18.12
CA MET A 211 8.63 -5.66 17.90
C MET A 211 7.89 -4.39 18.33
N ARG A 212 6.55 -4.43 18.47
CA ARG A 212 5.74 -3.29 18.90
C ARG A 212 5.61 -3.14 20.41
N GLY A 213 6.22 -4.06 21.19
CA GLY A 213 6.42 -3.97 22.64
C GLY A 213 5.25 -3.36 23.41
N GLU A 214 4.40 -4.19 24.02
CA GLU A 214 3.40 -3.71 24.97
C GLU A 214 4.06 -2.87 26.09
N GLY A 215 3.94 -1.55 26.00
CA GLY A 215 4.46 -0.64 27.00
C GLY A 215 4.65 0.80 26.55
N GLY A 216 3.56 1.56 26.44
CA GLY A 216 3.54 3.01 26.65
C GLY A 216 4.34 3.87 25.66
N GLY A 217 3.63 4.60 24.80
CA GLY A 217 4.22 5.70 24.03
C GLY A 217 4.95 6.69 24.94
N ARG A 218 6.24 6.89 24.69
CA ARG A 218 7.03 8.00 25.22
C ARG A 218 7.63 8.78 24.06
N TRP A 219 6.83 9.67 23.49
CA TRP A 219 7.33 10.79 22.70
C TRP A 219 6.92 12.08 23.40
N GLY A 220 7.78 12.49 24.32
CA GLY A 220 7.73 13.81 24.94
C GLY A 220 9.17 14.20 25.23
N ASN A 221 9.65 15.19 24.49
CA ASN A 221 10.67 16.14 24.90
C ASN A 221 10.56 17.34 23.94
N GLU A 222 9.83 18.35 24.39
CA GLU A 222 9.97 19.73 23.93
C GLU A 222 11.37 20.27 24.27
N PRO A 223 11.85 21.31 23.57
CA PRO A 223 13.23 21.76 23.65
C PRO A 223 13.53 22.43 25.01
N GLU A 224 14.66 22.02 25.59
CA GLU A 224 15.25 22.60 26.79
C GLU A 224 15.57 24.08 26.58
N LYS A 225 14.99 24.94 27.42
CA LYS A 225 15.31 26.37 27.48
C LYS A 225 16.61 26.53 28.29
N ASP A 226 17.67 26.97 27.62
CA ASP A 226 18.88 27.49 28.25
C ASP A 226 18.50 28.68 29.15
N ASN A 227 18.87 28.58 30.43
CA ASN A 227 18.74 29.64 31.41
C ASN A 227 20.07 29.75 32.17
N SER A 228 21.10 30.21 31.48
CA SER A 228 22.34 30.67 32.10
C SER A 228 22.07 31.88 33.02
N LYS A 229 22.00 31.61 34.32
CA LYS A 229 22.21 32.60 35.38
C LYS A 229 23.42 32.19 36.22
N SER A 230 24.46 33.00 36.14
CA SER A 230 25.56 33.04 37.11
C SER A 230 25.08 33.49 38.48
N PRO A 231 25.77 33.07 39.55
CA PRO A 231 26.32 34.01 40.52
C PRO A 231 27.86 33.81 40.56
N GLY A 232 28.68 34.84 40.66
CA GLY A 232 28.73 35.77 41.79
C GLY A 232 29.92 35.36 42.64
#